data_AF-L8TRK4-F1
#
_entry.id   AF-L8TRK4-F1
#
_cell.length_a   1.000
_cell.length_b   1.000
_cell.length_c   1.000
_cell.angle_alpha   90.00
_cell.angle_beta   90.00
_cell.angle_gamma   90.00
#
_symmetry.space_group_name_H-M   'P 1'
#
loop_
_entity.id
_entity.type
_entity.pdbx_description
1 polymer ?
#
loop_
_entity_poly.entity_id
_entity_poly.type
_entity_poly.pdbx_seq_one_letter_code
_entity_poly.pdbx_strand_id
1 'polypeptide(L)'
;MLSHHKQIRDHLEAIDPILRRWMQTADAEIRTELIQRYEDLQPVLKEHLRREVTEVMPVVDRVMTEKELMALPKHGVEQYDRKFLVSFLGMVLATNPPEDRRRIFFDEIPAPVRLAYWLVGRRMYRKQYATLFPGRPIPETL
;
A
#
# COMPACT_ATOMS: atom_id res chain seq x y z
N MET A 1 14.24 -11.86 -5.69
CA MET A 1 13.91 -10.45 -5.43
C MET A 1 14.02 -9.58 -6.68
N LEU A 2 15.21 -9.28 -7.21
CA LEU A 2 15.34 -8.39 -8.40
C LEU A 2 14.53 -8.85 -9.62
N SER A 3 14.54 -10.16 -9.91
CA SER A 3 13.73 -10.73 -11.00
C SER A 3 12.22 -10.52 -10.78
N HIS A 4 11.72 -10.64 -9.55
CA HIS A 4 10.30 -10.39 -9.24
C HIS A 4 9.96 -8.90 -9.40
N HIS A 5 10.81 -7.98 -8.94
CA HIS A 5 10.60 -6.53 -9.18
C HIS A 5 10.55 -6.22 -10.68
N LYS A 6 11.42 -6.83 -11.49
CA LYS A 6 11.37 -6.70 -12.94
C LYS A 6 10.03 -7.21 -13.49
N GLN A 7 9.61 -8.42 -13.13
CA GLN A 7 8.35 -9.00 -13.61
C GLN A 7 7.14 -8.15 -13.22
N ILE A 8 7.06 -7.71 -11.96
CA ILE A 8 6.00 -6.82 -11.47
C ILE A 8 5.98 -5.52 -12.28
N ARG A 9 7.14 -4.91 -12.52
CA ARG A 9 7.24 -3.71 -13.36
C ARG A 9 6.74 -3.97 -14.78
N ASP A 10 7.19 -5.05 -15.42
CA ASP A 10 6.78 -5.40 -16.78
C ASP A 10 5.24 -5.58 -16.85
N HIS A 11 4.63 -6.22 -15.85
CA HIS A 11 3.16 -6.34 -15.74
C HIS A 11 2.48 -4.97 -15.58
N LEU A 12 3.00 -4.10 -14.73
CA LEU A 12 2.44 -2.76 -14.51
C LEU A 12 2.55 -1.88 -15.77
N GLU A 13 3.67 -1.94 -16.48
CA GLU A 13 3.87 -1.25 -17.77
C GLU A 13 2.89 -1.75 -18.84
N ALA A 14 2.55 -3.04 -18.84
CA ALA A 14 1.54 -3.60 -19.74
C ALA A 14 0.10 -3.22 -19.35
N ILE A 15 -0.19 -3.07 -18.05
CA ILE A 15 -1.52 -2.69 -17.53
C ILE A 15 -1.85 -1.22 -17.83
N ASP A 16 -0.90 -0.30 -17.67
CA ASP A 16 -1.12 1.15 -17.76
C ASP A 16 -1.89 1.61 -19.03
N PRO A 17 -1.50 1.23 -20.26
CA PRO A 17 -2.22 1.67 -21.47
C PRO A 17 -3.65 1.12 -21.53
N ILE A 18 -3.88 -0.13 -21.09
CA ILE A 18 -5.20 -0.76 -21.09
C ILE A 18 -6.12 -0.05 -20.08
N LEU A 19 -5.59 0.24 -18.89
CA LEU A 19 -6.28 0.99 -17.86
C LEU A 19 -6.71 2.37 -18.37
N ARG A 20 -5.80 3.13 -18.99
CA ARG A 20 -6.10 4.47 -19.54
C ARG A 20 -7.19 4.42 -20.59
N ARG A 21 -7.13 3.43 -21.49
CA ARG A 21 -8.16 3.23 -22.52
C ARG A 21 -9.51 2.91 -21.90
N TRP A 22 -9.54 2.00 -20.92
CA TRP A 22 -10.76 1.66 -20.20
C TRP A 22 -11.36 2.87 -19.46
N MET A 23 -10.54 3.70 -18.82
CA MET A 23 -11.00 4.91 -18.14
C MET A 23 -11.68 5.93 -19.07
N GLN A 24 -11.38 5.89 -20.38
CA GLN A 24 -11.98 6.77 -21.38
C GLN A 24 -13.27 6.19 -21.98
N THR A 25 -13.35 4.87 -22.14
CA THR A 25 -14.44 4.22 -22.89
C THR A 25 -15.44 3.47 -22.01
N ALA A 26 -15.04 3.07 -20.81
CA ALA A 26 -15.76 2.11 -19.96
C ALA A 26 -16.12 0.79 -20.67
N ASP A 27 -15.37 0.44 -21.72
CA ASP A 27 -15.66 -0.70 -22.59
C ASP A 27 -15.56 -2.05 -21.87
N ALA A 28 -16.47 -2.96 -22.22
CA ALA A 28 -16.60 -4.26 -21.57
C ALA A 28 -15.51 -5.27 -21.96
N GLU A 29 -15.00 -5.22 -23.19
CA GLU A 29 -13.92 -6.10 -23.64
C GLU A 29 -12.59 -5.65 -23.02
N ILE A 30 -12.34 -4.34 -23.02
CA ILE A 30 -11.16 -3.77 -22.37
C ILE A 30 -11.19 -4.03 -20.86
N ARG A 31 -12.36 -3.99 -20.23
CA ARG A 31 -12.51 -4.41 -18.81
C ARG A 31 -12.06 -5.85 -18.61
N THR A 32 -12.49 -6.77 -19.46
CA THR A 32 -12.11 -8.19 -19.35
C THR A 32 -10.61 -8.38 -19.55
N GLU A 33 -10.01 -7.68 -20.53
CA GLU A 33 -8.56 -7.67 -20.72
C GLU A 33 -7.85 -7.15 -19.46
N LEU A 34 -8.33 -6.04 -18.88
CA LEU A 34 -7.74 -5.45 -17.68
C LEU A 34 -7.81 -6.40 -16.47
N ILE A 35 -8.94 -7.08 -16.28
CA ILE A 35 -9.10 -8.10 -15.23
C ILE A 35 -8.04 -9.19 -15.39
N GLN A 36 -7.91 -9.76 -16.60
CA GLN A 36 -6.93 -10.82 -16.86
C GLN A 36 -5.50 -10.36 -16.52
N ARG A 37 -5.11 -9.13 -16.90
CA ARG A 37 -3.77 -8.61 -16.57
C ARG A 37 -3.51 -8.51 -15.08
N TYR A 38 -4.52 -8.12 -14.30
CA TYR A 38 -4.41 -8.09 -12.83
C TYR A 38 -4.37 -9.50 -12.23
N GLU A 39 -5.11 -10.45 -12.80
CA GLU A 39 -5.05 -11.86 -12.41
C GLU A 39 -3.67 -12.47 -12.69
N ASP A 40 -3.02 -12.09 -13.78
CA ASP A 40 -1.65 -12.52 -14.11
C ASP A 40 -0.59 -11.89 -13.18
N LEU A 41 -0.76 -10.61 -12.80
CA LEU A 41 0.14 -9.91 -11.87
C LEU A 41 0.02 -10.45 -10.43
N GLN A 42 -1.18 -10.78 -9.99
CA GLN A 42 -1.47 -11.15 -8.60
C GLN A 42 -0.58 -12.27 -8.03
N PRO A 43 -0.37 -13.43 -8.68
CA PRO A 43 0.45 -14.51 -8.14
C PRO A 43 1.92 -14.09 -7.96
N VAL A 44 2.48 -13.35 -8.91
CA VAL A 44 3.86 -12.84 -8.84
C VAL A 44 4.02 -11.88 -7.66
N LEU A 45 3.06 -10.96 -7.49
CA LEU A 45 3.05 -10.00 -6.39
C LEU A 45 2.90 -10.70 -5.03
N LYS A 46 1.99 -11.67 -4.91
CA LYS A 46 1.79 -12.45 -3.68
C LYS A 46 3.06 -13.20 -3.27
N GLU A 47 3.69 -13.86 -4.22
CA GLU A 47 4.92 -14.60 -3.96
C GLU A 47 6.07 -13.65 -3.60
N HIS A 48 6.20 -12.52 -4.30
CA HIS A 48 7.16 -11.48 -3.96
C HIS A 48 7.02 -10.99 -2.51
N LEU A 49 5.83 -10.56 -2.10
CA LEU A 49 5.56 -10.07 -0.75
C LEU A 49 5.79 -11.14 0.32
N ARG A 50 5.40 -12.39 0.05
CA ARG A 50 5.65 -13.51 0.96
C ARG A 50 7.15 -13.67 1.20
N ARG A 51 7.96 -13.67 0.13
CA ARG A 51 9.42 -13.82 0.23
C ARG A 51 10.08 -12.66 0.96
N GLU A 52 9.59 -11.42 0.80
CA GLU A 52 10.09 -10.29 1.59
C GLU A 52 9.98 -10.60 3.07
N VAL A 53 8.82 -11.05 3.54
CA VAL A 53 8.60 -11.34 4.95
C VAL A 53 9.32 -12.61 5.43
N THR A 54 9.25 -13.70 4.67
CA THR A 54 9.74 -15.01 5.16
C THR A 54 11.22 -15.27 4.90
N GLU A 55 11.82 -14.59 3.93
CA GLU A 55 13.21 -14.83 3.52
C GLU A 55 14.08 -13.57 3.70
N VAL A 56 13.61 -12.40 3.27
CA VAL A 56 14.41 -11.16 3.31
C VAL A 56 14.47 -10.56 4.71
N MET A 57 13.34 -10.40 5.39
CA MET A 57 13.29 -9.82 6.74
C MET A 57 14.18 -10.56 7.76
N PRO A 58 14.24 -11.91 7.78
CA PRO A 58 15.18 -12.64 8.64
C PRO A 58 16.66 -12.40 8.32
N VAL A 59 17.00 -12.09 7.06
CA VAL A 59 18.37 -11.72 6.70
C VAL A 59 18.66 -10.32 7.18
N VAL A 60 17.75 -9.36 6.93
CA VAL A 60 17.83 -7.97 7.41
C VAL A 60 18.07 -7.94 8.92
N ASP A 61 17.30 -8.69 9.69
CA ASP A 61 17.43 -8.79 11.15
C ASP A 61 18.82 -9.26 11.61
N ARG A 62 19.50 -10.12 10.83
CA ARG A 62 20.82 -10.65 11.18
C ARG A 62 21.98 -9.77 10.74
N VAL A 63 21.81 -8.99 9.68
CA VAL A 63 22.92 -8.29 9.01
C VAL A 63 22.87 -6.77 9.14
N MET A 64 21.71 -6.20 9.51
CA MET A 64 21.56 -4.77 9.69
C MET A 64 21.55 -4.41 11.18
N THR A 65 22.21 -3.30 11.52
CA THR A 65 22.07 -2.70 12.84
C THR A 65 20.70 -2.03 12.99
N GLU A 66 20.25 -1.83 14.23
CA GLU A 66 19.02 -1.09 14.51
C GLU A 66 19.02 0.30 13.86
N LYS A 67 20.17 0.99 13.88
CA LYS A 67 20.32 2.31 13.25
C LYS A 67 20.08 2.26 11.74
N GLU A 68 20.63 1.26 11.06
CA GLU A 68 20.45 1.09 9.61
C GLU A 68 19.01 0.69 9.28
N LEU A 69 18.42 -0.21 10.09
CA LEU A 69 17.03 -0.62 9.93
C LEU A 69 16.08 0.56 10.10
N MET A 70 16.27 1.39 11.13
CA MET A 70 15.46 2.58 11.39
C MET A 70 15.62 3.67 10.33
N ALA A 71 16.69 3.64 9.52
CA ALA A 71 16.84 4.56 8.41
C ALA A 71 15.96 4.20 7.20
N LEU A 72 15.55 2.94 7.04
CA LEU A 72 14.76 2.49 5.88
C LEU A 72 13.36 3.10 5.82
N PRO A 73 12.53 3.10 6.90
CA PRO A 73 11.21 3.71 6.86
C PRO A 73 11.28 5.22 6.59
N LYS A 74 12.28 5.90 7.16
CA LYS A 74 12.49 7.34 6.94
C LYS A 74 12.72 7.65 5.47
N HIS A 75 13.61 6.89 4.82
CA HIS A 75 13.87 7.06 3.39
C HIS A 75 12.61 6.78 2.55
N GLY A 76 11.82 5.76 2.91
CA GLY A 76 10.57 5.42 2.21
C GLY A 76 9.50 6.51 2.33
N VAL A 77 9.31 7.07 3.53
CA VAL A 77 8.32 8.13 3.78
C VAL A 77 8.66 9.42 3.01
N GLU A 78 9.95 9.76 2.89
CA GLU A 78 10.42 10.95 2.18
C GLU A 78 10.13 10.91 0.66
N GLN A 79 9.85 9.73 0.08
CA GLN A 79 9.51 9.58 -1.34
C GLN A 79 8.06 9.95 -1.68
N TYR A 80 7.19 10.06 -0.67
CA TYR A 80 5.76 10.31 -0.88
C TYR A 80 5.35 11.73 -0.47
N ASP A 81 4.36 12.29 -1.18
CA ASP A 81 3.79 13.55 -0.77
C ASP A 81 2.97 13.42 0.53
N ARG A 82 2.89 14.52 1.29
CA ARG A 82 2.23 14.53 2.61
C ARG A 82 0.74 14.22 2.54
N LYS A 83 0.07 14.54 1.44
CA LYS A 83 -1.37 14.32 1.26
C LYS A 83 -1.65 12.84 1.06
N PHE A 84 -0.82 12.17 0.25
CA PHE A 84 -0.84 10.72 0.07
C PHE A 84 -0.66 10.02 1.42
N LEU A 85 0.39 10.37 2.18
CA LEU A 85 0.66 9.76 3.49
C LEU A 85 -0.52 9.88 4.46
N VAL A 86 -1.16 11.07 4.54
CA VAL A 86 -2.34 11.28 5.42
C VAL A 86 -3.52 10.42 4.97
N SER A 87 -3.77 10.27 3.67
CA SER A 87 -4.83 9.41 3.16
C SER A 87 -4.53 7.91 3.36
N PHE A 88 -3.28 7.52 3.12
CA PHE A 88 -2.81 6.15 3.16
C PHE A 88 -2.70 5.61 4.59
N LEU A 89 -2.40 6.48 5.57
CA LEU A 89 -2.31 6.12 6.99
C LEU A 89 -3.56 5.39 7.49
N GLY A 90 -4.75 5.76 7.02
CA GLY A 90 -5.96 5.04 7.40
C GLY A 90 -5.99 3.59 6.93
N MET A 91 -5.46 3.31 5.74
CA MET A 91 -5.31 1.94 5.26
C MET A 91 -4.31 1.16 6.10
N VAL A 92 -3.15 1.76 6.41
CA VAL A 92 -2.11 1.15 7.26
C VAL A 92 -2.68 0.78 8.62
N LEU A 93 -3.37 1.71 9.30
CA LEU A 93 -3.96 1.43 10.61
C LEU A 93 -5.02 0.33 10.51
N ALA A 94 -5.90 0.38 9.51
CA ALA A 94 -6.96 -0.60 9.33
C ALA A 94 -6.45 -2.04 9.12
N THR A 95 -5.30 -2.20 8.46
CA THR A 95 -4.72 -3.52 8.16
C THR A 95 -3.88 -4.10 9.29
N ASN A 96 -3.54 -3.29 10.30
CA ASN A 96 -2.82 -3.76 11.47
C ASN A 96 -3.77 -4.31 12.55
N PRO A 97 -3.30 -5.24 13.42
CA PRO A 97 -4.06 -5.73 14.55
C PRO A 97 -4.52 -4.58 15.48
N PRO A 98 -5.73 -4.65 16.07
CA PRO A 98 -6.26 -3.57 16.91
C PRO A 98 -5.32 -3.08 18.01
N GLU A 99 -4.59 -4.01 18.64
CA GLU A 99 -3.59 -3.76 19.69
C GLU A 99 -2.41 -2.90 19.21
N ASP A 100 -1.97 -3.09 17.96
CA ASP A 100 -0.82 -2.38 17.41
C ASP A 100 -1.21 -1.02 16.84
N ARG A 101 -2.47 -0.80 16.45
CA ARG A 101 -2.94 0.47 15.87
C ARG A 101 -2.63 1.68 16.74
N ARG A 102 -2.89 1.57 18.05
CA ARG A 102 -2.62 2.65 19.00
C ARG A 102 -1.12 2.87 19.16
N ARG A 103 -0.33 1.81 19.32
CA ARG A 103 1.13 1.91 19.45
C ARG A 103 1.72 2.62 18.23
N ILE A 104 1.42 2.12 17.02
CA ILE A 104 1.86 2.73 15.76
C ILE A 104 1.42 4.19 15.70
N PHE A 105 0.13 4.47 15.96
CA PHE A 105 -0.39 5.82 15.83
C PHE A 105 0.22 6.80 16.81
N PHE A 106 0.49 6.43 18.07
CA PHE A 106 0.99 7.36 19.08
C PHE A 106 2.52 7.46 19.10
N ASP A 107 3.22 6.37 18.81
CA ASP A 107 4.67 6.27 19.02
C ASP A 107 5.47 6.48 17.72
N GLU A 108 4.94 6.04 16.57
CA GLU A 108 5.66 6.07 15.30
C GLU A 108 5.26 7.27 14.41
N ILE A 109 4.02 7.76 14.54
CA ILE A 109 3.51 8.83 13.69
C ILE A 109 3.79 10.23 14.28
N PRO A 110 4.48 11.13 13.54
CA PRO A 110 4.74 12.49 14.01
C PRO A 110 3.46 13.26 14.37
N ALA A 111 3.49 14.04 15.45
CA ALA A 111 2.33 14.78 15.96
C ALA A 111 1.59 15.64 14.91
N PRO A 112 2.27 16.38 14.00
CA PRO A 112 1.58 17.13 12.95
C PRO A 112 0.75 16.24 12.00
N VAL A 113 1.24 15.04 11.69
CA VAL A 113 0.54 14.07 10.84
C VAL A 113 -0.66 13.49 11.58
N ARG A 114 -0.51 13.18 12.88
CA ARG A 114 -1.62 12.72 13.74
C ARG A 114 -2.76 13.74 13.76
N LEU A 115 -2.42 15.02 13.94
CA LEU A 115 -3.41 16.10 13.94
C LEU A 115 -4.11 16.22 12.58
N ALA A 116 -3.35 16.21 11.47
CA ALA A 116 -3.94 16.20 10.12
C ALA A 116 -4.85 14.98 9.89
N TYR A 117 -4.45 13.81 10.38
CA TYR A 117 -5.24 12.60 10.27
C TYR A 117 -6.55 12.69 11.05
N TRP A 118 -6.51 13.24 12.27
CA TRP A 118 -7.69 13.43 13.10
C TRP A 118 -8.68 14.44 12.48
N LEU A 119 -8.17 15.56 11.95
CA LEU A 119 -8.98 16.63 11.36
C LEU A 119 -9.61 16.24 10.02
N VAL A 120 -8.82 15.66 9.11
CA VAL A 120 -9.27 15.37 7.73
C VAL A 120 -9.00 13.95 7.27
N GLY A 121 -7.92 13.32 7.75
CA GLY A 121 -7.48 12.00 7.26
C GLY A 121 -8.47 10.88 7.50
N ARG A 122 -9.17 10.84 8.65
CA ARG A 122 -10.23 9.84 8.90
C ARG A 122 -11.35 9.89 7.86
N ARG A 123 -11.80 11.11 7.50
CA ARG A 123 -12.84 11.29 6.48
C ARG A 123 -12.32 10.92 5.09
N MET A 124 -11.08 11.31 4.77
CA MET A 124 -10.44 10.96 3.50
C MET A 124 -10.30 9.45 3.34
N TYR A 125 -9.79 8.76 4.35
CA TYR A 125 -9.68 7.30 4.39
C TYR A 125 -11.02 6.62 4.17
N ARG A 126 -12.06 7.00 4.94
CA ARG A 126 -13.40 6.37 4.81
C ARG A 126 -13.97 6.54 3.40
N LYS A 127 -13.82 7.74 2.82
CA LYS A 127 -14.24 8.01 1.44
C LYS A 127 -13.47 7.12 0.45
N GLN A 128 -12.15 7.09 0.57
CA GLN A 128 -11.29 6.28 -0.29
C GLN A 128 -11.62 4.79 -0.19
N TYR A 129 -11.80 4.26 1.03
CA TYR A 129 -12.14 2.86 1.25
C TYR A 129 -13.49 2.51 0.63
N ALA A 130 -14.52 3.35 0.82
CA ALA A 130 -15.84 3.13 0.22
C ALA A 130 -15.80 3.16 -1.31
N THR A 131 -14.94 4.01 -1.90
CA THR A 131 -14.73 4.05 -3.35
C THR A 131 -14.03 2.80 -3.87
N LEU A 132 -12.99 2.31 -3.17
CA LEU A 132 -12.21 1.15 -3.60
C LEU A 132 -12.92 -0.18 -3.33
N PHE A 133 -13.74 -0.24 -2.28
CA PHE A 133 -14.44 -1.45 -1.84
C PHE A 133 -15.93 -1.21 -1.62
N PRO A 134 -16.71 -0.94 -2.69
CA PRO A 134 -18.14 -0.72 -2.57
C PRO A 134 -18.85 -1.89 -1.87
N GLY A 135 -19.71 -1.58 -0.90
CA GLY A 135 -20.51 -2.56 -0.16
C GLY A 135 -19.78 -3.29 0.97
N ARG A 136 -18.48 -3.02 1.20
CA ARG A 136 -17.74 -3.60 2.34
C ARG A 136 -17.84 -2.70 3.58
N PRO A 137 -17.92 -3.27 4.80
CA PRO A 137 -17.82 -2.48 6.02
C PRO A 137 -16.45 -1.80 6.06
N ILE A 138 -16.44 -0.50 6.39
CA ILE A 138 -15.21 0.27 6.47
C ILE A 138 -14.51 -0.07 7.78
N PRO A 139 -13.27 -0.61 7.75
CA PRO A 139 -12.53 -0.92 8.96
C PRO A 139 -12.29 0.30 9.83
N GLU A 140 -12.28 0.09 11.13
CA GLU A 140 -11.87 1.12 12.09
C GLU A 140 -10.35 1.27 12.11
N THR A 141 -9.88 2.48 12.40
CA THR A 141 -8.44 2.80 12.38
C THR A 141 -7.86 3.09 13.76
N LEU A 142 -8.65 3.60 14.72
CA LEU A 142 -8.26 3.92 16.11
C LEU A 142 -9.43 3.69 17.05
#